data_AF-A7AY36-F1
#
_entry.id   AF-A7AY36-F1
#
_cell.length_a   1.000
_cell.length_b   1.000
_cell.length_c   1.000
_cell.angle_alpha   90.00
_cell.angle_beta   90.00
_cell.angle_gamma   90.00
#
_symmetry.space_group_name_H-M   'P 1'
#
loop_
_entity.id
_entity.type
_entity.pdbx_description
1 polymer ?
#
loop_
_entity_poly.entity_id
_entity_poly.type
_entity_poly.pdbx_seq_one_letter_code
_entity_poly.pdbx_strand_id
1 'polypeptide(L)'
;MRSDEERRIRADERLREELSRGCEYSGTQEIVQETFEEMREQLGMEGDWDEISVTDTDNRGFVLQDVIEEFYDLMIEKVLNYIGAE
;
A
#
# COMPACT_ATOMS: atom_id res chain seq x y z
N MET A 1 -5.71 25.49 24.50
CA MET A 1 -6.29 24.14 24.35
C MET A 1 -6.60 24.02 22.86
N ARG A 2 -5.90 23.15 22.11
CA ARG A 2 -6.18 22.95 20.67
C ARG A 2 -7.58 22.38 20.50
N SER A 3 -8.30 22.78 19.45
CA SER A 3 -9.63 22.23 19.16
C SER A 3 -9.51 20.74 18.78
N ASP A 4 -10.56 19.96 19.03
CA ASP A 4 -10.54 18.53 18.69
C ASP A 4 -10.45 18.29 17.18
N GLU A 5 -10.91 19.25 16.37
CA GLU A 5 -10.78 19.26 14.92
C GLU A 5 -9.31 19.37 14.47
N GLU A 6 -8.52 20.28 15.06
CA GLU A 6 -7.08 20.40 14.78
C GLU A 6 -6.30 19.14 15.16
N ARG A 7 -6.75 18.39 16.18
CA ARG A 7 -6.13 17.12 16.55
C ARG A 7 -6.44 16.01 15.56
N ARG A 8 -7.67 15.96 15.04
CA ARG A 8 -8.09 14.98 14.04
C ARG A 8 -7.35 15.17 12.72
N ILE A 9 -7.30 16.39 12.20
CA ILE A 9 -6.60 16.70 10.94
C ILE A 9 -5.12 16.29 11.03
N ARG A 10 -4.46 16.62 12.15
CA ARG A 10 -3.06 16.26 12.35
C ARG A 10 -2.83 14.76 12.47
N ALA A 11 -3.77 14.02 13.06
CA ALA A 11 -3.68 12.57 13.16
C ALA A 11 -3.84 11.92 11.78
N ASP A 12 -4.75 12.44 10.95
CA ASP A 12 -4.95 11.98 9.56
C ASP A 12 -3.71 12.22 8.70
N GLU A 13 -3.15 13.43 8.73
CA GLU A 13 -1.91 13.77 8.01
C GLU A 13 -0.75 12.85 8.41
N ARG A 14 -0.59 12.60 9.71
CA ARG A 14 0.47 11.72 10.20
C ARG A 14 0.27 10.26 9.77
N LEU A 15 -0.96 9.76 9.81
CA LEU A 15 -1.26 8.38 9.38
C LEU A 15 -1.02 8.19 7.88
N ARG A 16 -1.37 9.18 7.05
CA ARG A 16 -1.08 9.17 5.61
C ARG A 16 0.42 9.16 5.35
N GLU A 17 1.19 9.94 6.10
CA GLU A 17 2.65 9.97 5.99
C GLU A 17 3.26 8.63 6.42
N GLU A 18 2.90 8.10 7.59
CA GLU A 18 3.44 6.85 8.14
C GLU A 18 3.09 5.63 7.27
N LEU A 19 1.88 5.58 6.69
CA LEU A 19 1.43 4.46 5.87
C LEU A 19 1.77 4.62 4.38
N SER A 20 2.41 5.73 3.99
CA SER A 20 2.91 5.88 2.62
C SER A 20 4.07 4.93 2.37
N ARG A 21 4.12 4.30 1.20
CA ARG A 21 5.27 3.49 0.76
C ARG A 21 6.57 4.30 0.65
N GLY A 22 6.44 5.60 0.36
CA GLY A 22 7.58 6.52 0.28
C GLY A 22 8.11 6.98 1.63
N CYS A 23 7.53 6.53 2.74
CA CYS A 23 8.02 6.89 4.07
C CYS A 23 9.22 6.02 4.46
N GLU A 24 10.40 6.63 4.41
CA GLU A 24 11.67 5.97 4.75
C GLU A 24 11.73 5.52 6.23
N TYR A 25 10.92 6.13 7.11
CA TYR A 25 10.94 5.83 8.54
C TYR A 25 10.11 4.60 8.93
N SER A 26 9.04 4.32 8.20
CA SER A 26 8.12 3.22 8.51
C SER A 26 8.51 1.92 7.81
N GLY A 27 9.41 1.96 6.82
CA GLY A 27 9.78 0.79 6.03
C GLY A 27 8.59 0.18 5.29
N THR A 28 7.57 0.99 4.98
CA THR A 28 6.29 0.49 4.44
C THR A 28 6.48 -0.34 3.16
N GLN A 29 7.41 0.06 2.28
CA GLN A 29 7.74 -0.71 1.08
C GLN A 29 8.29 -2.09 1.40
N GLU A 30 9.16 -2.22 2.41
CA GLU A 30 9.72 -3.50 2.86
C GLU A 30 8.61 -4.39 3.42
N ILE A 31 7.70 -3.82 4.22
CA ILE A 31 6.53 -4.55 4.75
C ILE A 31 5.64 -5.06 3.61
N VAL A 32 5.38 -4.26 2.58
CA VAL A 32 4.58 -4.68 1.41
C VAL A 32 5.25 -5.85 0.69
N GLN A 33 6.57 -5.79 0.51
CA GLN A 33 7.34 -6.86 -0.10
C GLN A 33 7.30 -8.14 0.74
N GLU A 34 7.62 -8.07 2.03
CA GLU A 34 7.59 -9.22 2.95
C GLU A 34 6.20 -9.86 2.97
N THR A 35 5.14 -9.05 3.03
CA THR A 35 3.76 -9.52 3.01
C THR A 35 3.44 -10.28 1.71
N PHE A 36 3.94 -9.80 0.57
CA PHE A 36 3.77 -10.50 -0.71
C PHE A 36 4.51 -11.84 -0.71
N GLU A 37 5.76 -11.87 -0.25
CA GLU A 37 6.59 -13.08 -0.19
C GLU A 37 5.95 -14.15 0.70
N GLU A 38 5.44 -13.77 1.87
CA GLU A 38 4.70 -14.67 2.77
C GLU A 38 3.45 -15.24 2.10
N MET A 39 2.66 -14.40 1.44
CA MET A 39 1.45 -14.82 0.72
C MET A 39 1.82 -15.79 -0.43
N ARG A 40 2.86 -15.47 -1.20
CA ARG A 40 3.35 -16.29 -2.30
C ARG A 40 3.70 -17.70 -1.82
N GLU A 41 4.45 -17.80 -0.73
CA GLU A 41 4.85 -19.08 -0.14
C GLU A 41 3.63 -19.89 0.32
N GLN A 42 2.67 -19.26 1.00
CA GLN A 42 1.45 -19.91 1.47
C GLN A 42 0.58 -20.46 0.34
N LEU A 43 0.55 -19.77 -0.80
CA LEU A 43 -0.19 -20.19 -1.99
C LEU A 43 0.57 -21.21 -2.85
N GLY A 44 1.86 -21.47 -2.56
CA GLY A 44 2.70 -22.34 -3.37
C GLY A 44 3.01 -21.75 -4.75
N MET A 45 3.07 -20.42 -4.85
CA MET A 45 3.42 -19.72 -6.09
C MET A 45 4.94 -19.76 -6.32
N GLU A 46 5.34 -19.95 -7.57
CA GLU A 46 6.74 -19.88 -8.00
C GLU A 46 7.01 -18.56 -8.75
N GLY A 47 8.21 -18.01 -8.61
CA GLY A 47 8.65 -16.77 -9.27
C GLY A 47 8.62 -15.55 -8.35
N ASP A 48 9.42 -14.54 -8.70
CA ASP A 48 9.48 -13.26 -7.98
C ASP A 48 8.50 -12.26 -8.61
N TRP A 49 7.90 -11.38 -7.80
CA TRP A 49 6.87 -10.44 -8.26
C TRP A 49 7.36 -9.39 -9.27
N ASP A 50 8.67 -9.19 -9.38
CA ASP A 50 9.30 -8.32 -10.36
C ASP A 50 9.52 -9.04 -11.71
N GLU A 51 9.41 -10.38 -11.72
CA GLU A 51 9.50 -11.21 -12.91
C GLU A 51 8.12 -11.64 -13.45
N ILE A 52 7.10 -11.64 -12.61
CA ILE A 52 5.74 -12.02 -12.99
C ILE A 52 5.07 -10.86 -13.74
N SER A 53 4.58 -11.13 -14.95
CA SER A 53 3.86 -10.15 -15.76
C SER A 53 2.36 -10.43 -15.81
N VAL A 54 1.58 -9.36 -15.73
CA VAL A 54 0.13 -9.34 -15.92
C VAL A 54 -0.17 -8.49 -17.15
N THR A 55 -1.15 -8.89 -17.95
CA THR A 55 -1.51 -8.15 -19.15
C THR A 55 -2.95 -7.64 -19.05
N ASP A 56 -3.18 -6.37 -19.41
CA ASP A 56 -4.55 -5.82 -19.48
C ASP A 56 -5.29 -6.25 -20.77
N THR A 57 -6.52 -5.76 -20.92
CA THR A 57 -7.35 -6.06 -22.10
C THR A 57 -6.81 -5.47 -23.40
N ASP A 58 -5.89 -4.51 -23.32
CA ASP A 58 -5.27 -3.82 -24.46
C ASP A 58 -3.85 -4.36 -24.76
N ASN A 59 -3.47 -5.50 -24.17
CA ASN A 59 -2.15 -6.11 -24.27
C ASN A 59 -1.00 -5.29 -23.68
N ARG A 60 -1.26 -4.40 -22.72
CA ARG A 60 -0.21 -3.72 -21.96
C ARG A 60 0.25 -4.63 -20.83
N GLY A 61 1.56 -4.89 -20.80
CA GLY A 61 2.19 -5.65 -19.73
C GLY A 61 2.48 -4.76 -18.52
N PHE A 62 2.17 -5.27 -17.35
CA PHE A 62 2.52 -4.72 -16.05
C PHE A 62 3.31 -5.77 -15.30
N VAL A 63 4.29 -5.35 -14.51
CA VAL A 63 4.96 -6.25 -13.57
C VAL A 63 4.09 -6.36 -12.33
N LEU A 64 4.04 -7.54 -11.70
CA LEU A 64 3.17 -7.77 -10.55
C LEU A 64 3.52 -6.84 -9.38
N GLN A 65 4.79 -6.48 -9.21
CA GLN A 65 5.22 -5.43 -8.29
C GLN A 65 4.43 -4.14 -8.47
N ASP A 66 4.38 -3.59 -9.70
CA ASP A 66 3.67 -2.33 -9.98
C ASP A 66 2.19 -2.42 -9.57
N VAL A 67 1.55 -3.57 -9.85
CA VAL A 67 0.15 -3.81 -9.55
C VAL A 67 -0.10 -3.86 -8.04
N ILE A 68 0.75 -4.55 -7.28
CA ILE A 68 0.60 -4.67 -5.83
C ILE A 68 0.89 -3.35 -5.13
N GLU A 69 1.89 -2.61 -5.60
CA GLU A 69 2.22 -1.28 -5.10
C GLU A 69 1.07 -0.28 -5.30
N GLU A 70 0.52 -0.19 -6.52
CA GLU A 70 -0.64 0.66 -6.77
C GLU A 70 -1.88 0.20 -5.98
N PHE A 71 -2.07 -1.11 -5.85
CA PHE A 71 -3.17 -1.67 -5.06
C PHE A 71 -3.07 -1.25 -3.58
N TYR A 72 -1.88 -1.34 -3.00
CA TYR A 72 -1.63 -0.93 -1.62
C TYR A 72 -1.95 0.55 -1.40
N ASP A 73 -1.44 1.44 -2.28
CA ASP A 73 -1.67 2.88 -2.18
C ASP A 73 -3.17 3.21 -2.22
N LEU A 74 -3.90 2.60 -3.16
CA LEU A 74 -5.35 2.77 -3.28
C LEU A 74 -6.12 2.24 -2.06
N MET A 75 -5.71 1.10 -1.52
CA MET A 75 -6.35 0.48 -0.36
C MET A 75 -6.17 1.33 0.89
N ILE A 76 -4.95 1.77 1.19
CA ILE A 76 -4.67 2.62 2.35
C ILE A 76 -5.43 3.93 2.26
N GLU A 77 -5.44 4.58 1.11
CA GLU A 77 -6.22 5.80 0.90
C GLU A 77 -7.72 5.61 1.17
N LYS A 78 -8.30 4.49 0.72
CA LYS A 78 -9.71 4.17 1.01
C LYS A 78 -9.95 3.95 2.51
N VAL A 79 -9.06 3.24 3.19
CA VAL A 79 -9.16 2.97 4.63
C VAL A 79 -9.04 4.26 5.44
N LEU A 80 -8.06 5.12 5.12
CA LEU A 80 -7.87 6.40 5.81
C LEU A 80 -9.05 7.34 5.60
N ASN A 81 -9.59 7.41 4.37
CA ASN A 81 -10.79 8.19 4.10
C ASN A 81 -12.02 7.69 4.88
N TYR A 82 -12.15 6.37 5.09
CA TYR A 82 -13.22 5.81 5.92
C TYR A 82 -13.05 6.22 7.39
N ILE A 83 -11.84 6.06 7.94
CA ILE A 83 -11.55 6.42 9.34
C ILE A 83 -11.71 7.93 9.58
N GLY A 84 -11.28 8.77 8.64
CA GLY A 84 -11.41 10.21 8.74
C GLY A 84 -12.86 10.72 8.62
N ALA A 85 -13.77 9.93 8.06
CA ALA A 85 -15.18 10.27 7.94
C ALA A 85 -15.99 10.04 9.24
N GLU A 86 -15.48 9.24 10.19
CA GLU A 86 -16.01 9.07 11.55
C GLU A 86 -15.42 10.13 12.50
#